data_AF-A0A6M4P7H7-F1
#
_entry.id   AF-A0A6M4P7H7-F1
#
_cell.length_a   1.000
_cell.length_b   1.000
_cell.length_c   1.000
_cell.angle_alpha   90.00
_cell.angle_beta   90.00
_cell.angle_gamma   90.00
#
_symmetry.space_group_name_H-M   'P 1'
#
loop_
_entity.id
_entity.type
_entity.pdbx_description
1 polymer ?
#
loop_
_entity_poly.entity_id
_entity_poly.type
_entity_poly.pdbx_seq_one_letter_code
_entity_poly.pdbx_strand_id
1 'polypeptide(L)'
;MENPIRYSLKDLVIYFLKLGTWGFGGPVALVGYMQRDLVEDKKWLTEEEYKEGLALAQLAPGPLAAQLGIYIGFVHYRILGATLTGLAFVLPSFIMVVLLGMAYKLYSGLSWMQSVFYGVSAAVIGIISMSAYKLTVKSIGKLNIEAVKTNWMLWVFYLVGIVVTVITQREEVLLFIGTGLIYMFVKAPPAWAKRQPILPSILLAGIGFWEYSSDNLIKIALFFAKAGAFVFGSGLAIVPFLHAGVVQEYHWLTEAQFVDSVAVAMITPGPVVITVGFIGYLVAGFPGAGIAALATFLPCFLFTVILAPSFKKIAKNRSIKAFVDGITASVIGALVGSVIIIGFRSIIDIPTALIAIAAVLALIYVNKIQEPHVILAASIIGSIIKGI
;
A
#
# COMPACT_ATOMS: atom_id res chain seq x y z
N MET A 1 1.06 -33.72 -14.20
CA MET A 1 0.87 -34.56 -13.01
C MET A 1 0.67 -33.60 -11.85
N GLU A 2 -0.58 -33.39 -11.43
CA GLU A 2 -0.89 -32.51 -10.29
C GLU A 2 -0.37 -33.19 -9.02
N ASN A 3 0.56 -32.53 -8.34
CA ASN A 3 1.03 -32.97 -7.03
C ASN A 3 -0.20 -32.95 -6.08
N PRO A 4 -0.50 -34.02 -5.33
CA PRO A 4 -1.64 -34.02 -4.42
C PRO A 4 -1.47 -32.88 -3.41
N ILE A 5 -2.48 -32.01 -3.32
CA ILE A 5 -2.46 -30.86 -2.40
C ILE A 5 -2.33 -31.41 -0.97
N ARG A 6 -1.19 -31.14 -0.32
CA ARG A 6 -0.80 -31.73 0.98
C ARG A 6 -1.56 -31.18 2.19
N TYR A 7 -2.52 -30.29 1.97
CA TYR A 7 -3.26 -29.58 3.01
C TYR A 7 -4.68 -29.28 2.55
N SER A 8 -5.56 -28.89 3.47
CA SER A 8 -6.95 -28.54 3.15
C SER A 8 -7.14 -27.03 3.02
N LEU A 9 -8.21 -26.62 2.31
CA LEU A 9 -8.60 -25.21 2.20
C LEU A 9 -8.82 -24.58 3.57
N LYS A 10 -9.33 -25.36 4.53
CA LYS A 10 -9.52 -24.93 5.92
C LYS A 10 -8.19 -24.59 6.59
N ASP A 11 -7.15 -25.39 6.38
CA ASP A 11 -5.82 -25.14 6.96
C ASP A 11 -5.22 -23.85 6.42
N LEU A 12 -5.41 -23.59 5.12
CA LEU A 12 -4.99 -22.36 4.47
C LEU A 12 -5.71 -21.14 5.04
N VAL A 13 -7.04 -21.22 5.15
CA VAL A 13 -7.88 -20.14 5.70
C VAL A 13 -7.51 -19.84 7.15
N ILE A 14 -7.30 -20.87 7.98
CA ILE A 14 -6.86 -20.69 9.36
C ILE A 14 -5.48 -20.03 9.42
N TYR A 15 -4.56 -20.41 8.52
CA TYR A 15 -3.25 -19.77 8.45
C TYR A 15 -3.36 -18.27 8.14
N PHE A 16 -4.08 -17.90 7.09
CA PHE A 16 -4.25 -16.49 6.72
C PHE A 16 -5.06 -15.69 7.74
N LEU A 17 -6.02 -16.33 8.42
CA LEU A 17 -6.73 -15.72 9.55
C LEU A 17 -5.75 -15.39 10.69
N LYS A 18 -4.90 -16.34 11.08
CA LYS A 18 -3.86 -16.11 12.10
C LYS A 18 -2.88 -15.03 11.66
N LEU A 19 -2.50 -15.02 10.40
CA LEU A 19 -1.58 -14.03 9.85
C LEU A 19 -2.22 -12.62 9.81
N GLY A 20 -3.51 -12.50 9.49
CA GLY A 20 -4.25 -11.23 9.60
C GLY A 20 -4.42 -10.76 11.04
N THR A 21 -4.59 -11.69 11.99
CA THR A 21 -4.78 -11.37 13.41
C THR A 21 -3.47 -11.06 14.16
N TRP A 22 -2.35 -11.68 13.78
CA TRP A 22 -1.09 -11.61 14.55
C TRP A 22 0.13 -11.19 13.73
N GLY A 23 -0.01 -11.03 12.42
CA GLY A 23 1.10 -10.71 11.53
C GLY A 23 1.50 -9.24 11.60
N PHE A 24 2.60 -8.95 12.31
CA PHE A 24 3.23 -7.63 12.38
C PHE A 24 4.57 -7.57 11.63
N GLY A 25 5.01 -6.35 11.30
CA GLY A 25 6.32 -6.09 10.68
C GLY A 25 6.27 -5.67 9.20
N GLY A 26 5.10 -5.24 8.73
CA GLY A 26 4.91 -4.77 7.37
C GLY A 26 5.00 -5.87 6.30
N PRO A 27 4.90 -5.51 5.02
CA PRO A 27 4.75 -6.47 3.94
C PRO A 27 5.95 -7.39 3.76
N VAL A 28 7.17 -6.91 4.01
CA VAL A 28 8.38 -7.73 3.87
C VAL A 28 8.43 -8.80 4.94
N ALA A 29 8.07 -8.48 6.18
CA ALA A 29 8.01 -9.48 7.25
C ALA A 29 6.88 -10.48 7.00
N LEU A 30 5.69 -10.02 6.58
CA LEU A 30 4.56 -10.89 6.28
C LEU A 30 4.86 -11.87 5.14
N VAL A 31 5.48 -11.39 4.06
CA VAL A 31 5.99 -12.24 2.98
C VAL A 31 7.03 -13.22 3.53
N GLY A 32 7.99 -12.76 4.34
CA GLY A 32 8.97 -13.63 5.01
C GLY A 32 8.34 -14.72 5.88
N TYR A 33 7.30 -14.41 6.65
CA TYR A 33 6.54 -15.40 7.42
C TYR A 33 5.86 -16.41 6.50
N MET A 34 5.24 -15.96 5.40
CA MET A 34 4.66 -16.88 4.42
C MET A 34 5.71 -17.80 3.82
N GLN A 35 6.93 -17.32 3.53
CA GLN A 35 8.00 -18.15 2.99
C GLN A 35 8.42 -19.21 4.00
N ARG A 36 8.79 -18.79 5.21
CA ARG A 36 9.21 -19.71 6.28
C ARG A 36 8.10 -20.72 6.59
N ASP A 37 6.89 -20.24 6.87
CA ASP A 37 5.84 -21.12 7.38
C ASP A 37 5.27 -22.03 6.27
N LEU A 38 5.04 -21.52 5.05
CA LEU A 38 4.37 -22.28 3.98
C LEU A 38 5.33 -23.11 3.12
N VAL A 39 6.58 -22.65 2.95
CA VAL A 39 7.60 -23.34 2.12
C VAL A 39 8.52 -24.19 2.99
N GLU A 40 9.11 -23.61 4.04
CA GLU A 40 10.17 -24.28 4.83
C GLU A 40 9.58 -25.24 5.88
N ASP A 41 8.69 -24.73 6.73
CA ASP A 41 8.16 -25.47 7.88
C ASP A 41 7.07 -26.46 7.46
N LYS A 42 5.98 -25.97 6.84
CA LYS A 42 4.82 -26.79 6.48
C LYS A 42 5.01 -27.53 5.16
N LYS A 43 5.91 -27.06 4.28
CA LYS A 43 6.17 -27.62 2.94
C LYS A 43 4.88 -27.80 2.13
N TRP A 44 3.97 -26.83 2.26
CA TRP A 44 2.70 -26.76 1.54
C TRP A 44 2.90 -26.23 0.12
N LEU A 45 3.89 -25.36 -0.07
CA LEU A 45 4.27 -24.77 -1.35
C LEU A 45 5.72 -25.12 -1.68
N THR A 46 6.01 -25.24 -2.98
CA THR A 46 7.39 -25.28 -3.46
C THR A 46 8.01 -23.89 -3.48
N GLU A 47 9.33 -23.82 -3.45
CA GLU A 47 10.06 -22.55 -3.56
C GLU A 47 9.79 -21.84 -4.90
N GLU A 48 9.58 -22.60 -5.98
CA GLU A 48 9.23 -22.06 -7.29
C GLU A 48 7.83 -21.43 -7.30
N GLU A 49 6.82 -22.13 -6.78
CA GLU A 49 5.44 -21.60 -6.68
C GLU A 49 5.39 -20.33 -5.85
N TYR A 50 6.13 -20.30 -4.74
CA TYR A 50 6.23 -19.12 -3.89
C TYR A 50 6.89 -17.94 -4.60
N LYS A 51 8.02 -18.17 -5.29
CA LYS A 51 8.72 -17.13 -6.07
C LYS A 51 7.87 -16.60 -7.22
N GLU A 52 7.13 -17.47 -7.90
CA GLU A 52 6.18 -17.06 -8.95
C GLU A 52 5.08 -16.17 -8.39
N GLY A 53 4.48 -16.56 -7.25
CA GLY A 53 3.48 -15.74 -6.57
C GLY A 53 4.02 -14.40 -6.10
N LEU A 54 5.22 -14.39 -5.53
CA LEU A 54 5.88 -13.18 -5.08
C LEU A 54 6.16 -12.23 -6.25
N ALA A 55 6.61 -12.75 -7.39
CA ALA A 55 6.85 -11.97 -8.58
C ALA A 55 5.54 -11.37 -9.14
N LEU A 56 4.43 -12.11 -9.12
CA LEU A 56 3.12 -11.59 -9.51
C LEU A 56 2.67 -10.49 -8.54
N ALA A 57 2.82 -10.72 -7.25
CA ALA A 57 2.45 -9.77 -6.20
C ALA A 57 3.25 -8.45 -6.28
N GLN A 58 4.45 -8.48 -6.85
CA GLN A 58 5.27 -7.28 -7.08
C GLN A 58 4.93 -6.56 -8.39
N LEU A 59 4.47 -7.28 -9.41
CA LEU A 59 4.19 -6.72 -10.74
C LEU A 59 2.77 -6.19 -10.89
N ALA A 60 1.80 -6.85 -10.27
CA ALA A 60 0.41 -6.40 -10.33
C ALA A 60 0.13 -5.39 -9.20
N PRO A 61 -0.77 -4.43 -9.43
CA PRO A 61 -1.10 -3.44 -8.42
C PRO A 61 -1.90 -4.06 -7.27
N GLY A 62 -1.47 -3.72 -6.06
CA GLY A 62 -2.08 -4.07 -4.80
C GLY A 62 -1.04 -4.20 -3.67
N PRO A 63 -1.52 -4.47 -2.44
CA PRO A 63 -0.66 -4.65 -1.28
C PRO A 63 0.04 -6.02 -1.35
N LEU A 64 1.38 -6.02 -1.35
CA LEU A 64 2.21 -7.19 -1.62
C LEU A 64 1.80 -8.46 -0.85
N ALA A 65 1.62 -8.38 0.47
CA ALA A 65 1.29 -9.54 1.30
C ALA A 65 -0.14 -10.06 1.02
N ALA A 66 -1.13 -9.17 0.89
CA ALA A 66 -2.49 -9.57 0.58
C ALA A 66 -2.56 -10.23 -0.81
N GLN A 67 -1.85 -9.66 -1.77
CA GLN A 67 -1.80 -10.14 -3.15
C GLN A 67 -1.15 -11.53 -3.27
N LEU A 68 -0.03 -11.72 -2.55
CA LEU A 68 0.62 -13.03 -2.46
C LEU A 68 -0.32 -14.07 -1.82
N GLY A 69 -1.05 -13.70 -0.76
CA GLY A 69 -2.02 -14.58 -0.12
C GLY A 69 -3.16 -15.00 -1.04
N ILE A 70 -3.74 -14.02 -1.76
CA ILE A 70 -4.79 -14.26 -2.77
C ILE A 70 -4.27 -15.17 -3.88
N TYR A 71 -3.02 -14.96 -4.34
CA TYR A 71 -2.40 -15.80 -5.36
C TYR A 71 -2.23 -17.24 -4.88
N ILE A 72 -1.71 -17.45 -3.66
CA ILE A 72 -1.54 -18.78 -3.06
C ILE A 72 -2.90 -19.49 -2.95
N GLY A 73 -3.95 -18.78 -2.51
CA GLY A 73 -5.32 -19.30 -2.51
C GLY A 73 -5.81 -19.68 -3.91
N PHE A 74 -5.52 -18.84 -4.91
CA PHE A 74 -5.91 -19.08 -6.30
C PHE A 74 -5.24 -20.30 -6.92
N VAL A 75 -3.95 -20.50 -6.67
CA VAL A 75 -3.18 -21.57 -7.31
C VAL A 75 -3.67 -22.95 -6.88
N HIS A 76 -4.00 -23.14 -5.59
CA HIS A 76 -4.43 -24.46 -5.08
C HIS A 76 -5.94 -24.66 -5.03
N TYR A 77 -6.75 -23.60 -4.86
CA TYR A 77 -8.21 -23.72 -4.74
C TYR A 77 -9.01 -22.73 -5.60
N ARG A 78 -8.37 -22.17 -6.64
CA ARG A 78 -9.00 -21.26 -7.62
C ARG A 78 -9.69 -20.08 -6.93
N ILE A 79 -10.79 -19.60 -7.49
CA ILE A 79 -11.49 -18.40 -7.02
C ILE A 79 -11.93 -18.55 -5.56
N LEU A 80 -12.39 -19.74 -5.14
CA LEU A 80 -12.79 -19.99 -3.76
C LEU A 80 -11.63 -19.81 -2.78
N GLY A 81 -10.46 -20.36 -3.12
CA GLY A 81 -9.24 -20.16 -2.32
C GLY A 81 -8.82 -18.71 -2.26
N ALA A 82 -8.79 -18.04 -3.41
CA ALA A 82 -8.43 -16.63 -3.51
C ALA A 82 -9.33 -15.75 -2.61
N THR A 83 -10.65 -15.98 -2.66
CA THR A 83 -11.63 -15.19 -1.89
C THR A 83 -11.49 -15.45 -0.40
N LEU A 84 -11.44 -16.73 0.01
CA LEU A 84 -11.40 -17.07 1.44
C LEU A 84 -10.09 -16.68 2.10
N THR A 85 -8.96 -16.83 1.41
CA THR A 85 -7.64 -16.39 1.93
C THR A 85 -7.54 -14.87 2.00
N GLY A 86 -8.01 -14.15 0.98
CA GLY A 86 -8.08 -12.69 0.98
C GLY A 86 -8.95 -12.16 2.12
N LEU A 87 -10.16 -12.70 2.29
CA LEU A 87 -11.05 -12.33 3.38
C LEU A 87 -10.45 -12.68 4.75
N ALA A 88 -9.94 -13.89 4.94
CA ALA A 88 -9.34 -14.32 6.20
C ALA A 88 -8.16 -13.43 6.60
N PHE A 89 -7.37 -12.96 5.63
CA PHE A 89 -6.23 -12.09 5.87
C PHE A 89 -6.64 -10.64 6.22
N VAL A 90 -7.68 -10.10 5.57
CA VAL A 90 -8.07 -8.68 5.72
C VAL A 90 -9.10 -8.46 6.83
N LEU A 91 -10.01 -9.40 7.05
CA LEU A 91 -11.17 -9.22 7.91
C LEU A 91 -10.82 -8.99 9.40
N PRO A 92 -9.83 -9.69 10.01
CA PRO A 92 -9.44 -9.39 11.40
C PRO A 92 -8.97 -7.95 11.57
N SER A 93 -8.08 -7.49 10.69
CA SER A 93 -7.56 -6.13 10.68
C SER A 93 -8.68 -5.11 10.46
N PHE A 94 -9.62 -5.40 9.55
CA PHE A 94 -10.79 -4.57 9.31
C PHE A 94 -11.63 -4.37 10.58
N ILE A 95 -11.92 -5.45 11.30
CA ILE A 95 -12.69 -5.41 12.55
C ILE A 95 -11.95 -4.57 13.59
N MET A 96 -10.65 -4.81 13.79
CA MET A 96 -9.83 -4.04 14.74
C MET A 96 -9.84 -2.54 14.43
N VAL A 97 -9.66 -2.18 13.16
CA VAL A 97 -9.65 -0.79 12.71
C VAL A 97 -11.01 -0.13 12.89
N VAL A 98 -12.12 -0.82 12.59
CA VAL A 98 -13.46 -0.30 12.81
C VAL A 98 -13.73 -0.07 14.30
N LEU A 99 -13.34 -1.02 15.16
CA LEU A 99 -13.47 -0.87 16.62
C LEU A 99 -12.64 0.29 17.15
N LEU A 100 -11.41 0.47 16.65
CA LEU A 100 -10.58 1.64 16.98
C LEU A 100 -11.20 2.93 16.44
N GLY A 101 -11.84 2.91 15.27
CA GLY A 101 -12.58 4.05 14.73
C GLY A 101 -13.78 4.44 15.60
N MET A 102 -14.52 3.44 16.09
CA MET A 102 -15.61 3.63 17.06
C MET A 102 -15.09 4.27 18.33
N ALA A 103 -14.01 3.73 18.91
CA ALA A 103 -13.37 4.30 20.08
C ALA A 103 -12.87 5.73 19.83
N TYR A 104 -12.26 5.99 18.67
CA TYR A 104 -11.79 7.32 18.29
C TYR A 104 -12.92 8.35 18.29
N LYS A 105 -14.07 8.06 17.65
CA LYS A 105 -15.22 8.98 17.66
C LYS A 105 -15.82 9.18 19.05
N LEU A 106 -15.77 8.17 19.91
CA LEU A 106 -16.31 8.25 21.28
C LEU A 106 -15.40 9.07 22.22
N TYR A 107 -14.09 9.04 22.01
CA TYR A 107 -13.10 9.60 22.94
C TYR A 107 -12.32 10.82 22.41
N SER A 108 -12.54 11.27 21.17
CA SER A 108 -11.79 12.37 20.53
C SER A 108 -11.84 13.73 21.26
N GLY A 109 -12.76 13.89 22.23
CA GLY A 109 -12.85 15.07 23.09
C GLY A 109 -11.96 15.05 24.34
N LEU A 110 -11.26 13.94 24.62
CA LEU A 110 -10.45 13.80 25.83
C LEU A 110 -8.99 14.20 25.57
N SER A 111 -8.43 15.00 26.48
CA SER A 111 -7.06 15.54 26.39
C SER A 111 -6.00 14.44 26.30
N TRP A 112 -6.15 13.34 27.05
CA TRP A 112 -5.20 12.21 27.02
C TRP A 112 -5.08 11.57 25.63
N MET A 113 -6.17 11.53 24.86
CA MET A 113 -6.18 10.95 23.52
C MET A 113 -5.40 11.86 22.55
N GLN A 114 -5.54 13.18 22.67
CA GLN A 114 -4.80 14.14 21.86
C GLN A 114 -3.28 14.08 22.13
N SER A 115 -2.88 13.78 23.37
CA SER A 115 -1.47 13.65 23.77
C SER A 115 -0.84 12.36 23.25
N VAL A 116 -1.59 11.25 23.23
CA VAL A 116 -1.19 10.00 22.56
C VAL A 116 -0.97 10.25 21.07
N PHE A 117 -1.95 10.83 20.38
CA PHE A 117 -1.88 11.05 18.93
C PHE A 117 -0.82 12.06 18.51
N TYR A 118 -0.48 13.03 19.38
CA TYR A 118 0.61 13.97 19.13
C TYR A 118 1.96 13.25 18.94
N GLY A 119 2.34 12.37 19.85
CA GLY A 119 3.61 11.63 19.74
C GLY A 119 3.59 10.58 18.63
N VAL A 120 2.46 9.88 18.51
CA VAL A 120 2.22 8.90 17.45
C VAL A 120 2.35 9.52 16.06
N SER A 121 1.76 10.70 15.84
CA SER A 121 1.79 11.40 14.55
C SER A 121 3.22 11.72 14.12
N ALA A 122 4.03 12.25 15.05
CA ALA A 122 5.44 12.55 14.83
C ALA A 122 6.23 11.29 14.41
N ALA A 123 6.02 10.16 15.09
CA ALA A 123 6.68 8.91 14.75
C ALA A 123 6.26 8.36 13.39
N VAL A 124 4.97 8.46 13.03
CA VAL A 124 4.44 8.01 11.75
C VAL A 124 5.12 8.73 10.59
N ILE A 125 5.36 10.04 10.69
CA ILE A 125 6.11 10.79 9.65
C ILE A 125 7.52 10.25 9.49
N GLY A 126 8.21 9.94 10.60
CA GLY A 126 9.53 9.31 10.58
C GLY A 126 9.50 7.93 9.89
N ILE A 127 8.49 7.11 10.19
CA ILE A 127 8.27 5.79 9.60
C ILE A 127 8.00 5.90 8.09
N ILE A 128 7.11 6.80 7.66
CA ILE A 128 6.80 7.02 6.24
C ILE A 128 8.04 7.55 5.51
N SER A 129 8.79 8.49 6.11
CA SER A 129 10.04 9.02 5.55
C SER A 129 11.07 7.93 5.31
N MET A 130 11.28 7.07 6.32
CA MET A 130 12.14 5.90 6.20
C MET A 130 11.67 4.94 5.11
N SER A 131 10.36 4.74 5.00
CA SER A 131 9.78 3.83 4.01
C SER A 131 9.92 4.36 2.59
N ALA A 132 9.72 5.67 2.39
CA ALA A 132 9.95 6.36 1.13
C ALA A 132 11.43 6.25 0.72
N TYR A 133 12.36 6.43 1.67
CA TYR A 133 13.79 6.21 1.43
C TYR A 133 14.10 4.76 1.03
N LYS A 134 13.62 3.77 1.79
CA LYS A 134 13.82 2.33 1.49
C LYS A 134 13.27 1.95 0.11
N LEU A 135 12.09 2.46 -0.26
CA LEU A 135 11.49 2.24 -1.57
C LEU A 135 12.29 2.91 -2.69
N THR A 136 12.77 4.14 -2.49
CA THR A 136 13.65 4.84 -3.44
C THR A 136 14.91 4.03 -3.72
N VAL A 137 15.60 3.58 -2.66
CA VAL A 137 16.83 2.79 -2.79
C VAL A 137 16.56 1.44 -3.47
N LYS A 138 15.43 0.79 -3.17
CA LYS A 138 15.10 -0.54 -3.70
C LYS A 138 14.65 -0.51 -5.17
N SER A 139 13.79 0.44 -5.54
CA SER A 139 13.13 0.47 -6.85
C SER A 139 13.83 1.36 -7.88
N ILE A 140 14.51 2.43 -7.43
CA ILE A 140 15.17 3.40 -8.32
C ILE A 140 16.69 3.18 -8.28
N GLY A 141 17.25 2.97 -7.10
CA GLY A 141 18.66 2.64 -6.87
C GLY A 141 19.30 3.50 -5.78
N LYS A 142 20.53 3.16 -5.40
CA LYS A 142 21.33 3.98 -4.46
C LYS A 142 21.72 5.31 -5.10
N LEU A 143 21.92 6.35 -4.29
CA LEU A 143 22.46 7.66 -4.68
C LEU A 143 23.97 7.59 -4.99
N ASN A 144 24.37 6.70 -5.90
CA ASN A 144 25.73 6.57 -6.39
C ASN A 144 25.77 6.95 -7.87
N ILE A 145 26.84 7.59 -8.32
CA ILE A 145 27.01 8.08 -9.70
C ILE A 145 26.76 6.96 -10.73
N GLU A 146 27.22 5.73 -10.45
CA GLU A 146 27.01 4.57 -11.32
C GLU A 146 25.54 4.12 -11.42
N ALA A 147 24.82 4.12 -10.29
CA ALA A 147 23.42 3.74 -10.25
C ALA A 147 22.52 4.81 -10.90
N VAL A 148 22.85 6.09 -10.69
CA VAL A 148 22.18 7.22 -11.35
C VAL A 148 22.40 7.16 -12.86
N LYS A 149 23.61 6.87 -13.34
CA LYS A 149 23.90 6.75 -14.77
C LYS A 149 23.17 5.57 -15.42
N THR A 150 23.05 4.46 -14.71
CA THR A 150 22.38 3.24 -15.20
C THR A 150 20.85 3.40 -15.26
N ASN A 151 20.25 4.07 -14.27
CA ASN A 151 18.81 4.21 -14.10
C ASN A 151 18.33 5.67 -14.30
N TRP A 152 19.04 6.46 -15.11
CA TRP A 152 18.83 7.91 -15.18
C TRP A 152 17.38 8.31 -15.50
N MET A 153 16.69 7.56 -16.37
CA MET A 153 15.27 7.82 -16.69
C MET A 153 14.34 7.61 -15.48
N LEU A 154 14.60 6.59 -14.65
CA LEU A 154 13.82 6.36 -13.43
C LEU A 154 14.06 7.49 -12.43
N TRP A 155 15.30 7.99 -12.32
CA TRP A 155 15.62 9.16 -11.51
C TRP A 155 14.92 10.43 -12.01
N VAL A 156 14.82 10.61 -13.34
CA VAL A 156 14.08 11.74 -13.92
C VAL A 156 12.59 11.64 -13.56
N PHE A 157 11.94 10.49 -13.74
CA PHE A 157 10.52 10.34 -13.36
C PHE A 157 10.28 10.50 -11.87
N TYR A 158 11.19 10.00 -11.04
CA TYR A 158 11.17 10.20 -9.60
C TYR A 158 11.25 11.70 -9.24
N LEU A 159 12.21 12.45 -9.80
CA LEU A 159 12.35 13.88 -9.55
C LEU A 159 11.15 14.68 -10.07
N VAL A 160 10.65 14.36 -11.25
CA VAL A 160 9.44 14.97 -11.81
C VAL A 160 8.25 14.70 -10.89
N GLY A 161 8.10 13.47 -10.39
CA GLY A 161 7.07 13.11 -9.40
C GLY A 161 7.17 13.97 -8.15
N ILE A 162 8.37 14.14 -7.58
CA ILE A 162 8.58 15.02 -6.41
C ILE A 162 8.18 16.45 -6.73
N VAL A 163 8.74 17.03 -7.79
CA VAL A 163 8.56 18.45 -8.13
C VAL A 163 7.11 18.76 -8.42
N VAL A 164 6.44 17.92 -9.22
CA VAL A 164 5.02 18.11 -9.52
C VAL A 164 4.21 18.02 -8.23
N THR A 165 4.34 16.97 -7.44
CA THR A 165 3.58 16.82 -6.20
C THR A 165 3.81 17.96 -5.21
N VAL A 166 5.05 18.45 -5.07
CA VAL A 166 5.37 19.57 -4.18
C VAL A 166 4.75 20.88 -4.66
N ILE A 167 4.74 21.14 -5.97
CA ILE A 167 4.20 22.38 -6.55
C ILE A 167 2.67 22.34 -6.60
N THR A 168 2.08 21.27 -7.13
CA THR A 168 0.62 21.18 -7.34
C THR A 168 -0.13 20.79 -6.07
N GLN A 169 0.56 20.25 -5.06
CA GLN A 169 -0.05 19.62 -3.88
C GLN A 169 -1.10 18.54 -4.23
N ARG A 170 -1.01 17.98 -5.45
CA ARG A 170 -1.94 16.98 -6.00
C ARG A 170 -1.16 15.90 -6.72
N GLU A 171 -1.65 14.67 -6.65
CA GLU A 171 -1.10 13.55 -7.44
C GLU A 171 -1.84 13.41 -8.77
N GLU A 172 -1.13 13.61 -9.88
CA GLU A 172 -1.70 13.50 -11.22
C GLU A 172 -1.56 12.07 -11.74
N VAL A 173 -2.65 11.30 -11.73
CA VAL A 173 -2.64 9.91 -12.21
C VAL A 173 -2.22 9.79 -13.68
N LEU A 174 -2.52 10.81 -14.48
CA LEU A 174 -2.08 10.90 -15.87
C LEU A 174 -0.55 10.95 -15.99
N LEU A 175 0.14 11.55 -15.02
CA LEU A 175 1.60 11.61 -14.96
C LEU A 175 2.20 10.21 -14.73
N PHE A 176 1.58 9.39 -13.88
CA PHE A 176 2.03 8.01 -13.65
C PHE A 176 1.86 7.14 -14.90
N ILE A 177 0.69 7.20 -15.54
CA ILE A 177 0.43 6.44 -16.78
C ILE A 177 1.36 6.91 -17.90
N GLY A 178 1.56 8.22 -18.03
CA GLY A 178 2.45 8.81 -19.04
C GLY A 178 3.91 8.37 -18.87
N THR A 179 4.45 8.42 -17.65
CA THR A 179 5.83 7.98 -17.36
C THR A 179 6.03 6.48 -17.60
N GLY A 180 5.04 5.66 -17.23
CA GLY A 180 5.02 4.23 -17.54
C GLY A 180 5.09 3.95 -19.04
N LEU A 181 4.24 4.62 -19.84
CA LEU A 181 4.22 4.47 -21.29
C LEU A 181 5.53 4.92 -21.93
N ILE A 182 6.06 6.10 -21.54
CA ILE A 182 7.33 6.62 -22.06
C ILE A 182 8.46 5.63 -21.77
N TYR A 183 8.56 5.14 -20.54
CA TYR A 183 9.62 4.19 -20.17
C TYR A 183 9.49 2.87 -20.93
N MET A 184 8.27 2.37 -21.12
CA MET A 184 7.99 1.18 -21.93
C MET A 184 8.50 1.35 -23.37
N PHE A 185 8.15 2.45 -24.04
CA PHE A 185 8.56 2.67 -25.43
C PHE A 185 10.07 2.83 -25.60
N VAL A 186 10.76 3.39 -24.62
CA VAL A 186 12.20 3.64 -24.71
C VAL A 186 13.04 2.42 -24.33
N LYS A 187 12.70 1.70 -23.25
CA LYS A 187 13.49 0.55 -22.76
C LYS A 187 13.16 -0.77 -23.45
N ALA A 188 11.92 -0.93 -23.91
CA ALA A 188 11.44 -2.18 -24.50
C ALA A 188 10.23 -1.90 -25.42
N PRO A 189 10.46 -1.30 -26.61
CA PRO A 189 9.40 -1.05 -27.58
C PRO A 189 8.74 -2.39 -27.92
N PRO A 190 7.42 -2.49 -27.78
CA PRO A 190 6.80 -3.80 -27.79
C PRO A 190 6.62 -4.30 -29.23
N ALA A 191 6.75 -5.62 -29.43
CA ALA A 191 6.88 -6.25 -30.75
C ALA A 191 5.68 -6.08 -31.71
N TRP A 192 4.57 -5.51 -31.24
CA TRP A 192 3.38 -5.16 -32.04
C TRP A 192 3.53 -3.84 -32.81
N ALA A 193 4.57 -3.02 -32.53
CA ALA A 193 4.86 -1.78 -33.25
C ALA A 193 5.29 -1.95 -34.73
N LYS A 194 5.31 -3.19 -35.25
CA LYS A 194 5.63 -3.53 -36.65
C LYS A 194 4.53 -4.27 -37.42
N ARG A 195 3.31 -4.42 -36.86
CA ARG A 195 2.17 -4.99 -37.62
C ARG A 195 0.93 -4.13 -37.49
N GLN A 196 0.23 -3.97 -38.61
CA GLN A 196 -1.00 -3.17 -38.74
C GLN A 196 -2.08 -3.61 -37.74
N PRO A 197 -2.90 -2.69 -37.20
CA PRO A 197 -3.81 -3.01 -36.11
C PRO A 197 -5.08 -3.68 -36.65
N ILE A 198 -5.40 -4.85 -36.10
CA ILE A 198 -6.79 -5.28 -35.94
C ILE A 198 -7.10 -5.01 -34.47
N LEU A 199 -7.92 -3.98 -34.24
CA LEU A 199 -8.41 -3.59 -32.92
C LEU A 199 -9.32 -4.69 -32.34
N PRO A 200 -9.04 -5.22 -31.14
CA PRO A 200 -10.11 -5.71 -30.29
C PRO A 200 -10.70 -4.50 -29.57
N SER A 201 -11.90 -4.10 -29.98
CA SER A 201 -12.73 -3.13 -29.28
C SER A 201 -13.18 -3.70 -27.93
N ILE A 202 -12.35 -3.57 -26.90
CA ILE A 202 -12.68 -3.50 -25.46
C ILE A 202 -11.48 -2.81 -24.81
N LEU A 203 -11.58 -1.49 -24.62
CA LEU A 203 -10.82 -0.62 -23.70
C LEU A 203 -10.74 0.78 -24.29
N LEU A 204 -11.90 1.45 -24.42
CA LEU A 204 -12.04 2.91 -24.53
C LEU A 204 -13.53 3.25 -24.53
N ALA A 205 -14.16 3.04 -23.38
CA ALA A 205 -15.45 3.62 -22.97
C ALA A 205 -15.55 3.39 -21.44
N GLY A 206 -15.65 4.36 -20.55
CA GLY A 206 -15.77 5.80 -20.72
C GLY A 206 -15.03 6.55 -19.62
N ILE A 207 -14.27 7.55 -20.06
CA ILE A 207 -13.90 8.71 -19.26
C ILE A 207 -14.93 9.75 -19.68
N GLY A 208 -15.86 10.11 -18.78
CA GLY A 208 -16.91 11.08 -19.09
C GLY A 208 -18.15 10.94 -18.22
N PHE A 209 -18.22 11.83 -17.22
CA PHE A 209 -19.42 12.48 -16.69
C PHE A 209 -20.69 11.64 -16.51
N TRP A 210 -20.88 11.17 -15.27
CA TRP A 210 -22.22 11.01 -14.69
C TRP A 210 -22.23 11.69 -13.32
N GLU A 211 -22.71 12.93 -13.30
CA GLU A 211 -23.32 13.52 -12.10
C GLU A 211 -24.61 12.76 -11.81
N TYR A 212 -24.65 12.03 -10.70
CA TYR A 212 -25.91 11.67 -10.06
C TYR A 212 -25.70 11.39 -8.56
N SER A 213 -26.53 12.02 -7.75
CA SER A 213 -26.36 12.23 -6.31
C SER A 213 -26.84 11.04 -5.46
N SER A 214 -25.87 10.36 -4.85
CA SER A 214 -25.96 9.69 -3.54
C SER A 214 -24.57 9.81 -2.90
N ASP A 215 -24.35 10.94 -2.24
CA ASP A 215 -23.23 11.85 -2.56
C ASP A 215 -21.86 11.52 -1.93
N ASN A 216 -21.76 10.58 -0.99
CA ASN A 216 -20.49 10.26 -0.29
C ASN A 216 -20.01 8.81 -0.47
N LEU A 217 -20.89 7.80 -0.42
CA LEU A 217 -20.49 6.38 -0.47
C LEU A 217 -19.94 5.97 -1.85
N ILE A 218 -20.50 6.53 -2.93
CA ILE A 218 -20.02 6.28 -4.30
C ILE A 218 -18.66 6.96 -4.52
N LYS A 219 -18.46 8.19 -4.01
CA LYS A 219 -17.17 8.89 -4.07
C LYS A 219 -16.09 8.10 -3.31
N ILE A 220 -16.42 7.59 -2.12
CA ILE A 220 -15.56 6.65 -1.37
C ILE A 220 -15.23 5.44 -2.25
N ALA A 221 -16.24 4.75 -2.79
CA ALA A 221 -16.00 3.57 -3.62
C ALA A 221 -15.07 3.85 -4.81
N LEU A 222 -15.31 4.92 -5.56
CA LEU A 222 -14.51 5.26 -6.74
C LEU A 222 -13.09 5.68 -6.37
N PHE A 223 -12.94 6.53 -5.35
CA PHE A 223 -11.63 6.99 -4.89
C PHE A 223 -10.78 5.84 -4.37
N PHE A 224 -11.34 4.99 -3.50
CA PHE A 224 -10.62 3.87 -2.91
C PHE A 224 -10.38 2.73 -3.91
N ALA A 225 -11.25 2.54 -4.92
CA ALA A 225 -10.97 1.64 -6.03
C ALA A 225 -9.80 2.12 -6.88
N LYS A 226 -9.74 3.44 -7.16
CA LYS A 226 -8.58 4.05 -7.81
C LYS A 226 -7.33 3.88 -6.94
N ALA A 227 -7.39 4.19 -5.64
CA ALA A 227 -6.27 3.97 -4.73
C ALA A 227 -5.78 2.52 -4.77
N GLY A 228 -6.69 1.55 -4.64
CA GLY A 228 -6.36 0.11 -4.70
C GLY A 228 -5.73 -0.34 -6.02
N ALA A 229 -6.16 0.24 -7.14
CA ALA A 229 -5.64 -0.08 -8.48
C ALA A 229 -4.28 0.55 -8.81
N PHE A 230 -3.86 1.58 -8.07
CA PHE A 230 -2.59 2.31 -8.29
C PHE A 230 -1.54 2.07 -7.21
N VAL A 231 -1.85 1.26 -6.19
CA VAL A 231 -0.87 0.89 -5.17
C VAL A 231 0.04 -0.18 -5.70
N PHE A 232 1.35 0.06 -5.67
CA PHE A 232 2.35 -0.95 -5.97
C PHE A 232 3.18 -1.25 -4.72
N GLY A 233 3.24 -2.53 -4.35
CA GLY A 233 4.19 -3.01 -3.35
C GLY A 233 3.75 -2.84 -1.89
N SER A 234 4.51 -2.06 -1.10
CA SER A 234 4.63 -2.24 0.35
C SER A 234 3.44 -1.74 1.21
N GLY A 235 2.29 -1.48 0.60
CA GLY A 235 1.12 -0.93 1.29
C GLY A 235 1.29 0.51 1.80
N LEU A 236 2.47 0.91 2.24
CA LEU A 236 2.81 2.28 2.66
C LEU A 236 2.83 3.28 1.50
N ALA A 237 3.04 2.79 0.28
CA ALA A 237 2.94 3.62 -0.93
C ALA A 237 1.52 4.18 -1.14
N ILE A 238 0.48 3.60 -0.50
CA ILE A 238 -0.88 4.15 -0.58
C ILE A 238 -1.05 5.44 0.22
N VAL A 239 -0.25 5.64 1.27
CA VAL A 239 -0.48 6.70 2.27
C VAL A 239 -0.47 8.10 1.63
N PRO A 240 0.52 8.48 0.83
CA PRO A 240 0.50 9.74 0.05
C PRO A 240 -0.75 9.93 -0.82
N PHE A 241 -1.13 8.88 -1.54
CA PHE A 241 -2.28 8.92 -2.44
C PHE A 241 -3.57 9.17 -1.65
N LEU A 242 -3.71 8.51 -0.49
CA LEU A 242 -4.82 8.75 0.43
C LEU A 242 -4.77 10.15 1.01
N HIS A 243 -3.60 10.68 1.36
CA HIS A 243 -3.46 12.04 1.86
C HIS A 243 -3.95 13.07 0.83
N ALA A 244 -3.45 12.98 -0.40
CA ALA A 244 -3.83 13.88 -1.48
C ALA A 244 -5.35 13.86 -1.72
N GLY A 245 -5.96 12.68 -1.81
CA GLY A 245 -7.39 12.59 -2.05
C GLY A 245 -8.25 12.95 -0.83
N VAL A 246 -8.00 12.31 0.30
CA VAL A 246 -8.87 12.39 1.49
C VAL A 246 -8.72 13.74 2.19
N VAL A 247 -7.53 14.35 2.19
CA VAL A 247 -7.26 15.62 2.89
C VAL A 247 -7.31 16.82 1.94
N GLN A 248 -6.64 16.74 0.77
CA GLN A 248 -6.53 17.90 -0.14
C GLN A 248 -7.66 18.01 -1.17
N GLU A 249 -8.12 16.89 -1.75
CA GLU A 249 -9.10 16.92 -2.85
C GLU A 249 -10.54 16.92 -2.34
N TYR A 250 -10.88 15.92 -1.49
CA TYR A 250 -12.23 15.72 -0.98
C TYR A 250 -12.48 16.38 0.39
N HIS A 251 -11.41 16.81 1.08
CA HIS A 251 -11.47 17.41 2.42
C HIS A 251 -12.30 16.59 3.43
N TRP A 252 -12.27 15.27 3.30
CA TRP A 252 -12.99 14.34 4.15
C TRP A 252 -12.40 14.22 5.55
N LEU A 253 -11.08 14.37 5.67
CA LEU A 253 -10.36 14.36 6.94
C LEU A 253 -9.44 15.57 7.06
N THR A 254 -9.17 15.97 8.31
CA THR A 254 -8.10 16.92 8.62
C THR A 254 -6.73 16.22 8.57
N GLU A 255 -5.66 17.02 8.51
CA GLU A 255 -4.28 16.51 8.59
C GLU A 255 -4.06 15.61 9.82
N ALA A 256 -4.53 16.04 10.98
CA ALA A 256 -4.43 15.27 12.22
C ALA A 256 -5.20 13.94 12.12
N GLN A 257 -6.45 13.98 11.68
CA GLN A 257 -7.26 12.76 11.51
C GLN A 257 -6.65 11.78 10.51
N PHE A 258 -6.01 12.30 9.45
CA PHE A 258 -5.32 11.46 8.47
C PHE A 258 -4.11 10.76 9.07
N VAL A 259 -3.25 11.49 9.78
CA VAL A 259 -2.07 10.89 10.42
C VAL A 259 -2.49 9.90 11.52
N ASP A 260 -3.54 10.21 12.28
CA ASP A 260 -4.16 9.29 13.25
C ASP A 260 -4.65 8.01 12.58
N SER A 261 -5.25 8.13 11.39
CA SER A 261 -5.73 6.98 10.60
C SER A 261 -4.57 6.06 10.22
N VAL A 262 -3.46 6.63 9.72
CA VAL A 262 -2.27 5.88 9.35
C VAL A 262 -1.65 5.20 10.57
N ALA A 263 -1.60 5.91 11.69
CA ALA A 263 -1.09 5.36 12.93
C ALA A 263 -1.90 4.17 13.43
N VAL A 264 -3.23 4.29 13.44
CA VAL A 264 -4.14 3.20 13.82
C VAL A 264 -3.89 1.97 12.95
N ALA A 265 -3.72 2.15 11.65
CA ALA A 265 -3.44 1.03 10.76
C ALA A 265 -2.07 0.37 10.99
N MET A 266 -1.07 1.15 11.43
CA MET A 266 0.27 0.63 11.72
C MET A 266 0.35 -0.13 13.05
N ILE A 267 -0.51 0.20 14.03
CA ILE A 267 -0.59 -0.56 15.29
C ILE A 267 -1.48 -1.79 15.19
N THR A 268 -2.32 -1.89 14.15
CA THR A 268 -3.12 -3.09 13.88
C THR A 268 -2.33 -4.12 13.06
N PRO A 269 -2.38 -5.41 13.43
CA PRO A 269 -1.77 -6.48 12.63
C PRO A 269 -2.46 -6.61 11.26
N GLY A 270 -1.71 -7.11 10.27
CA GLY A 270 -2.17 -7.29 8.89
C GLY A 270 -1.66 -6.23 7.91
N PRO A 271 -2.34 -6.02 6.76
CA PRO A 271 -1.87 -5.11 5.73
C PRO A 271 -2.09 -3.65 6.13
N VAL A 272 -1.04 -2.83 6.10
CA VAL A 272 -1.11 -1.38 6.42
C VAL A 272 -2.17 -0.63 5.58
N VAL A 273 -2.47 -1.15 4.39
CA VAL A 273 -3.53 -0.62 3.50
C VAL A 273 -4.91 -0.63 4.16
N ILE A 274 -5.13 -1.38 5.24
CA ILE A 274 -6.38 -1.36 5.99
C ILE A 274 -6.74 0.01 6.60
N THR A 275 -5.80 0.97 6.60
CA THR A 275 -6.03 2.40 6.86
C THR A 275 -7.32 2.92 6.19
N VAL A 276 -7.60 2.46 4.97
CA VAL A 276 -8.81 2.82 4.20
C VAL A 276 -10.11 2.51 4.94
N GLY A 277 -10.14 1.43 5.73
CA GLY A 277 -11.30 1.06 6.55
C GLY A 277 -11.54 2.05 7.69
N PHE A 278 -10.46 2.54 8.33
CA PHE A 278 -10.56 3.57 9.37
C PHE A 278 -11.06 4.88 8.78
N ILE A 279 -10.46 5.31 7.65
CA ILE A 279 -10.84 6.52 6.94
C ILE A 279 -12.31 6.43 6.54
N GLY A 280 -12.72 5.32 5.91
CA GLY A 280 -14.12 5.07 5.55
C GLY A 280 -15.06 5.14 6.76
N TYR A 281 -14.65 4.62 7.91
CA TYR A 281 -15.40 4.73 9.15
C TYR A 281 -15.54 6.17 9.65
N LEU A 282 -14.47 6.97 9.59
CA LEU A 282 -14.50 8.37 9.97
C LEU A 282 -15.45 9.17 9.07
N VAL A 283 -15.42 8.93 7.75
CA VAL A 283 -16.22 9.67 6.77
C VAL A 283 -17.70 9.28 6.79
N ALA A 284 -18.01 7.98 6.78
CA ALA A 284 -19.39 7.51 6.59
C ALA A 284 -19.78 6.33 7.49
N GLY A 285 -19.07 6.13 8.61
CA GLY A 285 -19.37 5.08 9.59
C GLY A 285 -19.12 3.67 9.02
N PHE A 286 -19.78 2.67 9.60
CA PHE A 286 -19.57 1.27 9.19
C PHE A 286 -19.78 1.02 7.68
N PRO A 287 -20.82 1.57 7.02
CA PRO A 287 -20.96 1.44 5.56
C PRO A 287 -19.79 2.05 4.78
N GLY A 288 -19.28 3.20 5.22
CA GLY A 288 -18.09 3.82 4.64
C GLY A 288 -16.84 2.96 4.78
N ALA A 289 -16.65 2.36 5.96
CA ALA A 289 -15.53 1.45 6.21
C ALA A 289 -15.58 0.23 5.28
N GLY A 290 -16.74 -0.43 5.20
CA GLY A 290 -16.93 -1.62 4.38
C GLY A 290 -16.71 -1.33 2.89
N ILE A 291 -17.26 -0.22 2.38
CA ILE A 291 -17.09 0.18 0.98
C ILE A 291 -15.64 0.57 0.70
N ALA A 292 -14.99 1.35 1.56
CA ALA A 292 -13.58 1.73 1.37
C ALA A 292 -12.65 0.51 1.33
N ALA A 293 -12.86 -0.44 2.25
CA ALA A 293 -12.10 -1.69 2.28
C ALA A 293 -12.36 -2.54 1.03
N LEU A 294 -13.63 -2.80 0.69
CA LEU A 294 -13.97 -3.57 -0.50
C LEU A 294 -13.43 -2.92 -1.77
N ALA A 295 -13.65 -1.62 -1.95
CA ALA A 295 -13.18 -0.88 -3.10
C ALA A 295 -11.65 -0.91 -3.23
N THR A 296 -10.90 -0.82 -2.13
CA THR A 296 -9.43 -0.87 -2.18
C THR A 296 -8.89 -2.26 -2.51
N PHE A 297 -9.47 -3.32 -1.92
CA PHE A 297 -8.96 -4.68 -2.09
C PHE A 297 -9.52 -5.41 -3.31
N LEU A 298 -10.66 -4.98 -3.87
CA LEU A 298 -11.28 -5.61 -5.03
C LEU A 298 -10.42 -5.53 -6.29
N PRO A 299 -9.81 -4.39 -6.68
CA PRO A 299 -8.88 -4.33 -7.81
C PRO A 299 -7.71 -5.29 -7.62
N CYS A 300 -7.09 -5.32 -6.44
CA CYS A 300 -6.00 -6.25 -6.11
C CYS A 300 -6.42 -7.72 -6.30
N PHE A 301 -7.60 -8.08 -5.81
CA PHE A 301 -8.17 -9.41 -6.01
C PHE A 301 -8.36 -9.74 -7.50
N LEU A 302 -9.00 -8.83 -8.25
CA LEU A 302 -9.27 -9.02 -9.67
C LEU A 302 -7.97 -9.12 -10.48
N PHE A 303 -7.01 -8.22 -10.28
CA PHE A 303 -5.72 -8.29 -10.96
C PHE A 303 -5.00 -9.59 -10.65
N THR A 304 -5.01 -10.04 -9.40
CA THR A 304 -4.38 -11.31 -9.04
C THR A 304 -5.02 -12.49 -9.74
N VAL A 305 -6.36 -12.61 -9.65
CA VAL A 305 -7.12 -13.74 -10.21
C VAL A 305 -7.05 -13.75 -11.74
N ILE A 306 -7.13 -12.59 -12.39
CA ILE A 306 -7.09 -12.46 -13.85
C ILE A 306 -5.67 -12.69 -14.39
N LEU A 307 -4.65 -12.17 -13.72
CA LEU A 307 -3.27 -12.26 -14.20
C LEU A 307 -2.61 -13.59 -13.84
N ALA A 308 -3.03 -14.28 -12.78
CA ALA A 308 -2.42 -15.54 -12.34
C ALA A 308 -2.34 -16.61 -13.44
N PRO A 309 -3.39 -16.92 -14.23
CA PRO A 309 -3.30 -17.92 -15.30
C PRO A 309 -2.31 -17.56 -16.41
N SER A 310 -2.16 -16.26 -16.70
CA SER A 310 -1.30 -15.76 -17.79
C SER A 310 0.06 -15.27 -17.30
N PHE A 311 0.34 -15.37 -15.99
CA PHE A 311 1.49 -14.71 -15.37
C PHE A 311 2.81 -15.16 -15.98
N LYS A 312 3.00 -16.45 -16.24
CA LYS A 312 4.25 -16.97 -16.82
C LYS A 312 4.57 -16.35 -18.19
N LYS A 313 3.56 -15.92 -18.95
CA LYS A 313 3.74 -15.20 -20.23
C LYS A 313 4.02 -13.71 -19.99
N ILE A 314 3.31 -13.09 -19.05
CA ILE A 314 3.43 -11.67 -18.70
C ILE A 314 4.78 -11.35 -18.04
N ALA A 315 5.21 -12.17 -17.09
CA ALA A 315 6.47 -12.01 -16.35
C ALA A 315 7.72 -12.15 -17.23
N LYS A 316 7.63 -12.85 -18.37
CA LYS A 316 8.72 -12.95 -19.34
C LYS A 316 8.79 -11.75 -20.29
N ASN A 317 7.72 -10.94 -20.37
CA ASN A 317 7.68 -9.78 -21.26
C ASN A 317 8.43 -8.58 -20.67
N ARG A 318 9.56 -8.22 -21.28
CA ARG A 318 10.40 -7.09 -20.86
C ARG A 318 9.67 -5.74 -20.92
N SER A 319 8.73 -5.58 -21.83
CA SER A 319 7.96 -4.33 -22.02
C SER A 319 7.05 -4.04 -20.83
N ILE A 320 6.38 -5.08 -20.32
CA ILE A 320 5.47 -4.94 -19.17
C ILE A 320 6.27 -4.63 -17.90
N LYS A 321 7.43 -5.29 -17.73
CA LYS A 321 8.34 -4.98 -16.63
C LYS A 321 8.81 -3.52 -16.68
N ALA A 322 9.25 -3.05 -17.84
CA ALA A 322 9.63 -1.66 -18.03
C ALA A 322 8.46 -0.72 -17.66
N PHE A 323 7.26 -0.93 -18.23
CA PHE A 323 6.09 -0.12 -17.90
C PHE A 323 5.85 0.01 -16.39
N VAL A 324 5.87 -1.11 -15.67
CA VAL A 324 5.70 -1.14 -14.21
C VAL A 324 6.83 -0.41 -13.49
N ASP A 325 8.09 -0.57 -13.90
CA ASP A 325 9.22 0.14 -13.32
C ASP A 325 9.08 1.67 -13.47
N GLY A 326 8.63 2.13 -14.65
CA GLY A 326 8.39 3.54 -14.93
C GLY A 326 7.30 4.15 -14.05
N ILE A 327 6.14 3.48 -13.94
CA ILE A 327 5.06 3.89 -13.03
C ILE A 327 5.57 3.92 -11.59
N THR A 328 6.23 2.86 -11.17
CA THR A 328 6.72 2.70 -9.79
C THR A 328 7.67 3.83 -9.41
N ALA A 329 8.59 4.22 -10.28
CA ALA A 329 9.51 5.32 -10.01
C ALA A 329 8.78 6.66 -9.84
N SER A 330 7.78 6.94 -10.68
CA SER A 330 6.99 8.17 -10.58
C SER A 330 6.11 8.21 -9.32
N VAL A 331 5.49 7.10 -8.96
CA VAL A 331 4.69 6.97 -7.72
C VAL A 331 5.56 7.12 -6.48
N ILE A 332 6.77 6.54 -6.47
CA ILE A 332 7.72 6.71 -5.37
C ILE A 332 8.19 8.18 -5.28
N GLY A 333 8.33 8.87 -6.42
CA GLY A 333 8.63 10.30 -6.46
C GLY A 333 7.51 11.13 -5.82
N ALA A 334 6.27 10.90 -6.23
CA ALA A 334 5.11 11.54 -5.63
C ALA A 334 5.00 11.26 -4.12
N LEU A 335 5.26 10.02 -3.69
CA LEU A 335 5.34 9.63 -2.27
C LEU A 335 6.34 10.49 -1.51
N VAL A 336 7.55 10.69 -2.04
CA VAL A 336 8.57 11.52 -1.40
C VAL A 336 8.12 12.99 -1.36
N GLY A 337 7.51 13.50 -2.42
CA GLY A 337 6.91 14.84 -2.45
C GLY A 337 5.86 15.03 -1.35
N SER A 338 4.95 14.07 -1.20
CA SER A 338 3.92 14.09 -0.15
C SER A 338 4.50 13.99 1.25
N VAL A 339 5.56 13.18 1.47
CA VAL A 339 6.27 13.13 2.77
C VAL A 339 6.83 14.50 3.14
N ILE A 340 7.38 15.25 2.17
CA ILE A 340 7.89 16.60 2.41
C ILE A 340 6.75 17.52 2.86
N ILE A 341 5.61 17.49 2.16
CA ILE A 341 4.44 18.33 2.50
C ILE A 341 3.89 17.97 3.89
N ILE A 342 3.67 16.68 4.16
CA ILE A 342 3.17 16.19 5.45
C ILE A 342 4.16 16.54 6.56
N GLY A 343 5.46 16.36 6.32
CA GLY A 343 6.52 16.70 7.27
C GLY A 343 6.47 18.17 7.69
N PHE A 344 6.33 19.09 6.75
CA PHE A 344 6.19 20.52 7.05
C PHE A 344 4.92 20.88 7.83
N ARG A 345 3.82 20.14 7.63
CA ARG A 345 2.54 20.41 8.31
C ARG A 345 2.45 19.75 9.68
N SER A 346 3.13 18.63 9.89
CA SER A 346 2.98 17.82 11.08
C SER A 346 4.14 17.95 12.08
N ILE A 347 5.32 18.41 11.66
CA ILE A 347 6.41 18.80 12.56
C ILE A 347 6.19 20.27 12.95
N ILE A 348 5.47 20.47 14.04
CA ILE A 348 5.03 21.80 14.50
C ILE A 348 5.98 22.42 15.53
N ASP A 349 6.79 21.60 16.20
CA ASP A 349 7.64 22.01 17.31
C ASP A 349 8.88 21.10 17.46
N ILE A 350 9.78 21.49 18.36
CA ILE A 350 11.02 20.76 18.63
C ILE A 350 10.75 19.31 19.10
N PRO A 351 9.79 19.04 20.01
CA PRO A 351 9.52 17.68 20.44
C PRO A 351 8.98 16.77 19.31
N THR A 352 8.07 17.24 18.46
CA THR A 352 7.64 16.44 17.29
C THR A 352 8.80 16.15 16.33
N ALA A 353 9.68 17.12 16.09
CA ALA A 353 10.88 16.91 15.27
C ALA A 353 11.80 15.84 15.88
N LEU A 354 12.03 15.88 17.19
CA LEU A 354 12.85 14.91 17.91
C LEU A 354 12.24 13.50 17.86
N ILE A 355 10.92 13.36 18.04
CA ILE A 355 10.24 12.07 17.95
C ILE A 355 10.35 11.50 16.53
N ALA A 356 10.15 12.33 15.50
CA ALA A 356 10.28 11.90 14.10
C ALA A 356 11.70 11.43 13.78
N ILE A 357 12.73 12.18 14.20
CA ILE A 357 14.14 11.82 14.02
C ILE A 357 14.47 10.54 14.81
N ALA A 358 14.01 10.44 16.06
CA ALA A 358 14.21 9.25 16.89
C ALA A 358 13.56 8.01 16.26
N ALA A 359 12.37 8.14 15.67
CA ALA A 359 11.71 7.06 14.95
C ALA A 359 12.53 6.60 13.72
N VAL A 360 13.06 7.54 12.94
CA VAL A 360 13.98 7.26 11.83
C VAL A 360 15.22 6.52 12.33
N LEU A 361 15.91 7.06 13.35
CA LEU A 361 17.13 6.49 13.90
C LEU A 361 16.88 5.09 14.49
N ALA A 362 15.78 4.89 15.20
CA ALA A 362 15.40 3.58 15.75
C ALA A 362 15.25 2.53 14.64
N LEU A 363 14.64 2.90 13.51
CA LEU A 363 14.48 2.01 12.36
C LEU A 363 15.78 1.76 11.57
N ILE A 364 16.80 2.63 11.70
CA ILE A 364 18.13 2.43 11.09
C ILE A 364 19.00 1.56 11.99
N TYR A 365 19.15 1.95 13.25
CA TYR A 365 20.18 1.42 14.13
C TYR A 365 19.73 0.20 14.93
N VAL A 366 18.43 0.05 15.18
CA VAL A 366 17.93 -1.11 15.91
C VAL A 366 17.40 -2.15 14.93
N ASN A 367 18.22 -3.17 14.71
CA ASN A 367 17.84 -4.31 13.89
C ASN A 367 16.59 -4.99 14.48
N LYS A 368 15.59 -5.26 13.63
CA LYS A 368 14.33 -5.96 13.95
C LYS A 368 13.31 -5.20 14.79
N ILE A 369 13.46 -3.90 15.06
CA ILE A 369 12.34 -3.12 15.60
C ILE A 369 11.21 -3.08 14.57
N GLN A 370 10.01 -3.46 15.01
CA GLN A 370 8.80 -3.33 14.20
C GLN A 370 8.16 -1.95 14.47
N GLU A 371 7.51 -1.41 13.44
CA GLU A 371 6.83 -0.12 13.45
C GLU A 371 5.87 0.08 14.64
N PRO A 372 5.07 -0.92 15.07
CA PRO A 372 4.19 -0.77 16.24
C PRO A 372 4.91 -0.40 17.54
N HIS A 373 6.13 -0.90 17.76
CA HIS A 373 6.90 -0.61 18.97
C HIS A 373 7.35 0.85 19.00
N VAL A 374 7.75 1.38 17.84
CA VAL A 374 8.13 2.79 17.70
C VAL A 374 6.93 3.70 17.97
N ILE A 375 5.76 3.33 17.43
CA ILE A 375 4.52 4.08 17.64
C ILE A 375 4.09 4.04 19.10
N LEU A 376 4.21 2.88 19.77
CA LEU A 376 3.87 2.75 21.18
C LEU A 376 4.80 3.55 22.09
N ALA A 377 6.11 3.53 21.82
CA ALA A 377 7.07 4.39 22.53
C ALA A 377 6.76 5.88 22.31
N ALA A 378 6.45 6.28 21.08
CA ALA A 378 6.10 7.64 20.74
C ALA A 378 4.78 8.10 21.38
N SER A 379 3.78 7.20 21.49
CA SER A 379 2.53 7.43 22.22
C SER A 379 2.78 7.75 23.69
N ILE A 380 3.64 6.97 24.36
CA ILE A 380 4.00 7.19 25.77
C ILE A 380 4.71 8.53 25.93
N ILE A 381 5.71 8.80 25.08
CA ILE A 381 6.46 10.07 25.11
C ILE A 381 5.54 11.27 24.86
N GLY A 382 4.66 11.19 23.86
CA GLY A 382 3.68 12.24 23.57
C GLY A 382 2.70 12.49 24.73
N SER A 383 2.27 11.41 25.38
CA SER A 383 1.42 11.48 26.57
C SER A 383 2.11 12.15 27.75
N ILE A 384 3.42 11.96 27.92
CA ILE A 384 4.20 12.62 28.99
C ILE A 384 4.41 14.11 28.67
N ILE A 385 4.71 14.45 27.42
CA ILE A 385 5.01 15.83 27.00
C ILE A 385 3.76 16.72 27.07
N LYS A 386 2.61 16.17 26.66
CA LYS A 386 1.37 16.94 26.48
C LYS A 386 0.25 16.56 27.46
N GLY A 387 0.50 15.57 28.32
CA GLY A 387 -0.40 15.17 29.41
C GLY A 387 -0.11 15.86 30.74
N ILE A 388 0.91 16.73 30.78
CA ILE A 388 1.08 17.81 31.75
C ILE A 388 0.46 19.06 31.13
#